data_AF-F1A3U5-F1
#
_entry.id   AF-F1A3U5-F1
#
_cell.length_a   1.000
_cell.length_b   1.000
_cell.length_c   1.000
_cell.angle_alpha   90.00
_cell.angle_beta   90.00
_cell.angle_gamma   90.00
#
_symmetry.space_group_name_H-M   'P 1'
#
loop_
_entity.id
_entity.type
_entity.pdbx_description
1 polymer ?
#
loop_
_entity_poly.entity_id
_entity_poly.type
_entity_poly.pdbx_seq_one_letter_code
_entity_poly.pdbx_strand_id
1 'polypeptide(L)'
;MVNKDLLHHMQQANRLHELCNQEGDDLEMDIFAAVNSVSESLKDLFHDSKGSSRLIIDPELQSKFMDAARKIGALTQNLFESVRLQGGQCQDDDDRKRFTNNLASYKGGVNALDALAQQADADRIRKKKRNI
;
A
#
# COMPACT_ATOMS: atom_id res chain seq x y z
N MET A 1 -0.83 1.26 -14.02
CA MET A 1 0.65 1.07 -14.11
C MET A 1 1.08 1.06 -12.67
N VAL A 2 1.53 -0.08 -12.15
CA VAL A 2 1.67 -0.33 -10.71
C VAL A 2 2.24 0.84 -9.91
N ASN A 3 3.25 1.58 -10.41
CA ASN A 3 3.78 2.75 -9.69
C ASN A 3 2.78 3.89 -9.47
N LYS A 4 1.85 4.14 -10.41
CA LYS A 4 0.80 5.15 -10.24
C LYS A 4 -0.21 4.71 -9.18
N ASP A 5 -0.64 3.46 -9.24
CA ASP A 5 -1.65 2.93 -8.32
C ASP A 5 -1.07 2.74 -6.91
N LEU A 6 0.21 2.37 -6.83
CA LEU A 6 0.97 2.30 -5.59
C LEU A 6 1.14 3.67 -4.93
N LEU A 7 1.48 4.70 -5.73
CA LEU A 7 1.56 6.08 -5.23
C LEU A 7 0.20 6.59 -4.76
N HIS A 8 -0.85 6.34 -5.54
CA HIS A 8 -2.21 6.72 -5.17
C HIS A 8 -2.66 6.02 -3.88
N HIS A 9 -2.41 4.72 -3.76
CA HIS A 9 -2.74 3.94 -2.56
C HIS A 9 -1.99 4.47 -1.33
N MET A 10 -0.71 4.84 -1.47
CA MET A 10 0.06 5.50 -0.41
C MET A 10 -0.50 6.89 -0.04
N GLN A 11 -0.99 7.67 -0.99
CA GLN A 11 -1.66 8.95 -0.71
C GLN A 11 -2.93 8.75 0.12
N GLN A 12 -3.74 7.73 -0.20
CA GLN A 12 -4.93 7.42 0.61
C GLN A 12 -4.56 7.00 2.04
N ALA A 13 -3.50 6.19 2.20
CA ALA A 13 -3.03 5.78 3.52
C ALA A 13 -2.50 6.96 4.35
N ASN A 14 -1.81 7.93 3.73
CA ASN A 14 -1.38 9.15 4.41
C ASN A 14 -2.56 10.07 4.77
N ARG A 15 -3.58 10.18 3.90
CA ARG A 15 -4.79 10.94 4.23
C ARG A 15 -5.51 10.37 5.45
N LEU A 16 -5.62 9.05 5.54
CA LEU A 16 -6.18 8.38 6.72
C LEU A 16 -5.35 8.69 7.98
N HIS A 17 -4.02 8.74 7.85
CA HIS A 17 -3.14 9.14 8.95
C HIS A 17 -3.36 10.58 9.40
N GLU A 18 -3.50 11.52 8.46
CA GLU A 18 -3.75 12.93 8.76
C GLU A 18 -5.06 13.10 9.54
N LEU A 19 -6.12 12.43 9.10
CA LEU A 19 -7.41 12.43 9.81
C LEU A 19 -7.28 11.86 11.24
N CYS A 20 -6.47 10.82 11.44
CA CYS A 20 -6.21 10.26 12.76
C CYS A 20 -5.35 11.13 13.68
N ASN A 21 -4.70 12.18 13.16
CA ASN A 21 -3.99 13.16 13.98
C ASN A 21 -4.72 14.50 14.09
N GLN A 22 -5.90 14.61 13.46
CA GLN A 22 -6.67 15.83 13.50
C GLN A 22 -7.48 15.87 14.79
N GLU A 23 -7.48 17.01 15.48
CA GLU A 23 -8.30 17.25 16.66
C GLU A 23 -9.69 17.76 16.22
N GLY A 24 -10.76 17.19 16.78
CA GLY A 24 -12.15 17.61 16.52
C GLY A 24 -13.17 16.50 16.79
N ASP A 25 -14.41 16.90 17.09
CA ASP A 25 -15.46 15.98 17.59
C ASP A 25 -16.19 15.17 16.49
N ASP A 26 -15.95 15.44 15.20
CA ASP A 26 -16.76 14.89 14.08
C ASP A 26 -15.95 14.13 13.00
N LEU A 27 -14.78 13.59 13.32
CA LEU A 27 -13.90 12.96 12.31
C LEU A 27 -14.24 11.50 11.98
N GLU A 28 -15.15 10.87 12.72
CA GLU A 28 -15.46 9.45 12.60
C GLU A 28 -15.92 9.06 11.18
N MET A 29 -16.87 9.81 10.61
CA MET A 29 -17.36 9.54 9.24
C MET A 29 -16.26 9.75 8.19
N ASP A 30 -15.41 10.77 8.36
CA ASP A 30 -14.29 11.04 7.45
C ASP A 30 -13.23 9.95 7.52
N ILE A 31 -12.94 9.44 8.71
CA ILE A 31 -12.03 8.32 8.93
C ILE A 31 -12.56 7.05 8.27
N PHE A 32 -13.85 6.74 8.41
CA PHE A 32 -14.46 5.60 7.72
C PHE A 32 -14.47 5.77 6.19
N ALA A 33 -14.72 6.97 5.68
CA ALA A 33 -14.63 7.27 4.25
C ALA A 33 -13.18 7.10 3.72
N ALA A 34 -12.18 7.52 4.50
CA ALA A 34 -10.77 7.34 4.17
C ALA A 34 -10.36 5.85 4.19
N VAL A 35 -10.86 5.06 5.16
CA VAL A 35 -10.68 3.60 5.17
C VAL A 35 -11.22 2.96 3.89
N ASN A 36 -12.42 3.35 3.45
CA ASN A 36 -13.00 2.86 2.20
C ASN A 36 -12.14 3.24 0.98
N SER A 37 -11.64 4.48 0.93
CA SER A 37 -10.75 4.95 -0.14
C SER A 37 -9.44 4.16 -0.21
N VAL A 38 -8.86 3.83 0.95
CA VAL A 38 -7.67 2.96 1.05
C VAL A 38 -8.01 1.53 0.56
N SER A 39 -9.20 1.03 0.87
CA SER A 39 -9.66 -0.32 0.46
C SER A 39 -9.87 -0.42 -1.05
N GLU A 40 -10.49 0.60 -1.65
CA GLU A 40 -10.68 0.68 -3.10
C GLU A 40 -9.35 0.78 -3.85
N SER A 41 -8.46 1.67 -3.41
CA SER A 41 -7.12 1.78 -4.01
C SER A 41 -6.27 0.53 -3.84
N LEU A 42 -6.46 -0.25 -2.77
CA LEU A 42 -5.81 -1.56 -2.60
C LEU A 42 -6.29 -2.57 -3.66
N LYS A 43 -7.59 -2.60 -3.95
CA LYS A 43 -8.17 -3.49 -4.96
C LYS A 43 -7.58 -3.20 -6.33
N ASP A 44 -7.48 -1.93 -6.70
CA ASP A 44 -6.90 -1.49 -7.96
C ASP A 44 -5.41 -1.84 -8.04
N LEU A 45 -4.65 -1.57 -6.96
CA LEU A 45 -3.25 -1.96 -6.87
C LEU A 45 -3.05 -3.48 -7.06
N PHE A 46 -3.91 -4.32 -6.46
CA PHE A 46 -3.82 -5.77 -6.63
C PHE A 46 -4.14 -6.20 -8.06
N HIS A 47 -5.15 -5.59 -8.68
CA HIS A 47 -5.51 -5.87 -10.06
C HIS A 47 -4.33 -5.58 -10.99
N ASP A 48 -3.73 -4.40 -10.85
CA ASP A 48 -2.60 -3.95 -11.66
C ASP A 48 -1.33 -4.75 -11.36
N SER A 49 -1.06 -5.06 -10.08
CA SER A 49 0.08 -5.90 -9.69
C SER A 49 -0.02 -7.29 -10.33
N LYS A 50 -1.22 -7.89 -10.36
CA LYS A 50 -1.45 -9.17 -11.02
C LYS A 50 -1.27 -9.08 -12.55
N GLY A 51 -1.66 -7.96 -13.16
CA GLY A 51 -1.44 -7.70 -14.58
C GLY A 51 0.05 -7.56 -14.90
N SER A 52 0.76 -6.72 -14.15
CA SER A 52 2.19 -6.45 -14.34
C SER A 52 3.08 -7.64 -14.03
N SER A 53 2.73 -8.48 -13.05
CA SER A 53 3.54 -9.66 -12.73
C SER A 53 3.66 -10.63 -13.91
N ARG A 54 2.64 -10.71 -14.78
CA ARG A 54 2.67 -11.51 -16.02
C ARG A 54 3.71 -11.04 -17.03
N LEU A 55 4.18 -9.80 -16.91
CA LEU A 55 5.21 -9.22 -17.77
C LEU A 55 6.63 -9.46 -17.22
N ILE A 56 6.75 -9.97 -15.99
CA ILE A 56 8.02 -10.31 -15.36
C ILE A 56 8.47 -11.66 -15.88
N ILE A 57 9.61 -11.67 -16.59
CA ILE A 57 10.14 -12.85 -17.27
C ILE A 57 10.84 -13.80 -16.28
N ASP A 58 11.53 -13.23 -15.28
CA ASP A 58 12.21 -14.02 -14.26
C ASP A 58 11.18 -14.57 -13.25
N PRO A 59 11.01 -15.91 -13.15
CA PRO A 59 10.03 -16.51 -12.23
C PRO A 59 10.29 -16.21 -10.76
N GLU A 60 11.56 -16.10 -10.34
CA GLU A 60 11.89 -15.80 -8.95
C GLU A 60 11.49 -14.35 -8.61
N LEU A 61 11.82 -13.42 -9.50
CA LEU A 61 11.43 -12.01 -9.36
C LEU A 61 9.91 -11.85 -9.42
N GLN A 62 9.23 -12.59 -10.29
CA GLN A 62 7.77 -12.61 -10.38
C GLN A 62 7.13 -13.05 -9.06
N SER A 63 7.66 -14.12 -8.43
CA SER A 63 7.19 -14.59 -7.13
C SER A 63 7.39 -13.52 -6.06
N LYS A 64 8.61 -12.97 -5.93
CA LYS A 64 8.92 -11.91 -4.96
C LYS A 64 8.02 -10.68 -5.12
N PHE A 65 7.76 -10.28 -6.36
CA PHE A 65 6.87 -9.18 -6.67
C PHE A 65 5.43 -9.45 -6.19
N MET A 66 4.89 -10.64 -6.49
CA MET A 66 3.54 -11.01 -6.03
C MET A 66 3.46 -11.15 -4.51
N ASP A 67 4.50 -11.67 -3.86
CA ASP A 67 4.57 -11.76 -2.40
C ASP A 67 4.62 -10.38 -1.75
N ALA A 68 5.39 -9.45 -2.32
CA ALA A 68 5.41 -8.05 -1.88
C ALA A 68 4.03 -7.40 -2.04
N ALA A 69 3.34 -7.61 -3.18
CA ALA A 69 1.98 -7.11 -3.38
C ALA A 69 0.99 -7.67 -2.33
N ARG A 70 1.04 -8.98 -2.03
CA ARG A 70 0.22 -9.59 -0.97
C ARG A 70 0.52 -8.99 0.40
N LYS A 71 1.79 -8.70 0.68
CA LYS A 71 2.23 -8.06 1.93
C LYS A 71 1.61 -6.67 2.09
N ILE A 72 1.43 -5.89 1.02
CA ILE A 72 0.69 -4.61 1.08
C ILE A 72 -0.74 -4.82 1.57
N GLY A 73 -1.42 -5.87 1.08
CA GLY A 73 -2.77 -6.20 1.55
C GLY A 73 -2.82 -6.48 3.05
N ALA A 74 -1.90 -7.29 3.57
CA ALA A 74 -1.81 -7.56 5.01
C ALA A 74 -1.51 -6.30 5.83
N LEU A 75 -0.58 -5.46 5.35
CA LEU A 75 -0.25 -4.19 6.02
C LEU A 75 -1.43 -3.21 6.02
N THR A 76 -2.22 -3.20 4.95
CA THR A 76 -3.44 -2.40 4.85
C THR A 76 -4.51 -2.88 5.84
N GLN A 77 -4.65 -4.20 6.00
CA GLN A 77 -5.55 -4.77 7.01
C GLN A 77 -5.16 -4.32 8.43
N ASN A 78 -3.86 -4.25 8.76
CA ASN A 78 -3.42 -3.76 10.06
C ASN A 78 -3.79 -2.28 10.29
N LEU A 79 -3.79 -1.45 9.24
CA LEU A 79 -4.28 -0.06 9.31
C LEU A 79 -5.78 -0.04 9.61
N PHE A 80 -6.57 -0.87 8.94
CA PHE A 80 -8.02 -0.95 9.16
C PHE A 80 -8.37 -1.48 10.55
N GLU A 81 -7.66 -2.50 11.01
CA GLU A 81 -7.83 -3.02 12.35
C GLU A 81 -7.48 -1.96 13.40
N SER A 82 -6.45 -1.15 13.13
CA SER A 82 -6.12 -0.03 14.01
C SER A 82 -7.26 0.96 14.13
N VAL A 83 -7.88 1.37 13.02
CA VAL A 83 -9.04 2.27 13.05
C VAL A 83 -10.25 1.62 13.72
N ARG A 84 -10.52 0.35 13.41
CA ARG A 84 -11.68 -0.40 13.95
C ARG A 84 -11.62 -0.55 15.46
N LEU A 85 -10.46 -0.91 16.01
CA LEU A 85 -10.25 -1.07 17.46
C LEU A 85 -10.50 0.22 18.24
N GLN A 86 -10.46 1.37 17.55
CA GLN A 86 -10.56 2.72 18.12
C GLN A 86 -11.96 3.31 17.90
N GLY A 87 -12.90 2.52 17.39
CA GLY A 87 -14.22 3.02 17.01
C GLY A 87 -14.20 4.10 15.93
N GLY A 88 -13.11 4.22 15.16
CA GLY A 88 -12.96 5.30 14.18
C GLY A 88 -12.56 6.64 14.77
N GLN A 89 -12.07 6.70 16.02
CA GLN A 89 -11.89 7.97 16.73
C GLN A 89 -10.42 8.41 16.90
N CYS A 90 -9.41 7.52 16.78
CA CYS A 90 -7.98 7.89 16.84
C CYS A 90 -7.62 8.88 17.99
N GLN A 91 -8.32 8.77 19.13
CA GLN A 91 -8.40 9.82 20.16
C GLN A 91 -7.22 9.83 21.14
N ASP A 92 -6.66 8.67 21.47
CA ASP A 92 -5.56 8.57 22.43
C ASP A 92 -4.18 8.46 21.76
N ASP A 93 -3.13 8.76 22.54
CA ASP A 93 -1.75 8.76 22.04
C ASP A 93 -1.26 7.37 21.63
N ASP A 94 -1.76 6.32 22.29
CA ASP A 94 -1.31 4.95 22.03
C ASP A 94 -1.93 4.42 20.73
N ASP A 95 -3.14 4.86 20.43
CA ASP A 95 -3.86 4.65 19.20
C ASP A 95 -3.19 5.33 18.01
N ARG A 96 -2.82 6.61 18.17
CA ARG A 96 -2.02 7.35 17.18
C ARG A 96 -0.67 6.69 16.95
N LYS A 97 0.02 6.25 18.01
CA LYS A 97 1.30 5.51 17.89
C LYS A 97 1.13 4.19 17.15
N ARG A 98 0.10 3.39 17.48
CA ARG A 98 -0.15 2.11 16.79
C ARG A 98 -0.40 2.33 15.31
N PHE A 99 -1.25 3.31 14.98
CA PHE A 99 -1.54 3.65 13.59
C PHE A 99 -0.26 4.11 12.86
N THR A 100 0.54 4.98 13.48
CA THR A 100 1.82 5.46 12.94
C THR A 100 2.80 4.33 12.67
N ASN A 101 2.94 3.37 13.58
CA ASN A 101 3.82 2.21 13.42
C ASN A 101 3.36 1.31 12.26
N ASN A 102 2.05 1.10 12.13
CA ASN A 102 1.47 0.35 11.02
C ASN A 102 1.67 1.09 9.69
N LEU A 103 1.55 2.42 9.68
CA LEU A 103 1.82 3.23 8.49
C LEU A 103 3.30 3.19 8.10
N ALA A 104 4.22 3.22 9.05
CA ALA A 104 5.66 3.08 8.77
C ALA A 104 5.98 1.72 8.15
N SER A 105 5.40 0.64 8.68
CA SER A 105 5.51 -0.71 8.13
C SER A 105 4.93 -0.80 6.72
N TYR A 106 3.78 -0.16 6.51
CA TYR A 106 3.13 -0.03 5.20
C TYR A 106 4.02 0.71 4.18
N LYS A 107 4.60 1.86 4.54
CA LYS A 107 5.54 2.62 3.70
C LYS A 107 6.76 1.76 3.31
N GLY A 108 7.31 1.00 4.26
CA GLY A 108 8.39 0.06 3.97
C GLY A 108 8.00 -1.03 2.96
N GLY A 109 6.77 -1.56 3.07
CA GLY A 109 6.22 -2.50 2.09
C GLY A 109 6.07 -1.88 0.70
N VAL A 110 5.54 -0.66 0.62
CA VAL A 110 5.35 0.09 -0.63
C VAL A 110 6.69 0.26 -1.35
N ASN A 111 7.72 0.73 -0.64
CA ASN A 111 9.05 0.92 -1.20
C ASN A 111 9.66 -0.40 -1.71
N ALA A 112 9.41 -1.52 -1.03
CA ALA A 112 9.88 -2.82 -1.47
C ALA A 112 9.21 -3.27 -2.77
N LEU A 113 7.90 -3.04 -2.92
CA LEU A 113 7.18 -3.38 -4.15
C LEU A 113 7.62 -2.51 -5.33
N ASP A 114 7.82 -1.20 -5.12
CA ASP A 114 8.36 -0.30 -6.15
C ASP A 114 9.77 -0.72 -6.59
N ALA A 115 10.66 -1.06 -5.65
CA ALA A 115 12.00 -1.54 -5.97
C ALA A 115 11.97 -2.82 -6.83
N LEU A 116 11.08 -3.76 -6.54
CA LEU A 116 10.89 -4.98 -7.34
C LEU A 116 10.31 -4.67 -8.72
N ALA A 117 9.39 -3.71 -8.82
CA ALA A 117 8.83 -3.25 -10.10
C ALA A 117 9.93 -2.66 -10.99
N GLN A 118 10.77 -1.77 -10.44
CA GLN A 118 11.90 -1.16 -11.13
C GLN A 118 12.93 -2.19 -11.57
N GLN A 119 13.24 -3.17 -10.70
CA GLN A 119 14.13 -4.27 -11.05
C GLN A 119 13.58 -5.08 -12.23
N ALA A 120 12.29 -5.40 -12.23
CA ALA A 120 11.66 -6.16 -13.30
C ALA A 120 11.67 -5.41 -14.64
N ASP A 121 11.43 -4.10 -14.62
CA ASP A 121 11.53 -3.25 -15.81
C ASP A 121 12.96 -3.18 -16.35
N ALA A 122 13.96 -3.03 -15.46
CA ALA A 122 15.37 -3.02 -15.83
C ALA A 122 15.82 -4.35 -16.47
N ASP A 123 15.41 -5.49 -15.88
CA ASP A 123 15.71 -6.82 -16.42
C ASP A 123 15.06 -7.05 -17.78
N ARG A 124 13.83 -6.57 -17.97
CA ARG A 124 13.15 -6.63 -19.27
C ARG A 124 13.93 -5.84 -20.33
N ILE A 125 14.38 -4.62 -20.02
CA ILE A 125 15.17 -3.79 -20.94
C ILE A 125 16.50 -4.48 -21.28
N ARG A 126 17.20 -5.02 -20.28
CA ARG A 126 18.49 -5.71 -20.46
C ARG A 126 18.36 -6.94 -21.35
N LYS A 127 17.34 -7.77 -21.13
CA LYS A 127 17.07 -8.95 -21.97
C LYS A 127 16.73 -8.56 -23.41
N LYS A 128 15.97 -7.47 -23.60
CA LYS A 128 15.69 -6.93 -24.95
C LYS A 128 16.97 -6.51 -25.69
N LYS A 129 17.91 -5.84 -25.01
CA LYS A 129 19.18 -5.41 -25.60
C LYS A 129 20.16 -6.54 -25.94
N ARG A 130 20.01 -7.72 -25.32
CA ARG A 130 20.86 -8.89 -25.57
C ARG A 130 20.36 -9.79 -26.70
N ASN A 131 19.10 -9.64 -27.09
CA ASN A 131 18.48 -10.41 -28.17
C ASN A 131 18.45 -9.62 -29.50
N ILE A 132 19.24 -8.55 -29.59
CA ILE A 132 19.56 -7.77 -30.79
C ILE A 132 21.09 -7.85 -30.95
#